data_AF-Q0SKN4-F1
#
_entry.id   AF-Q0SKN4-F1
#
_cell.length_a   1.000
_cell.length_b   1.000
_cell.length_c   1.000
_cell.angle_alpha   90.00
_cell.angle_beta   90.00
_cell.angle_gamma   90.00
#
_symmetry.space_group_name_H-M   'P 1'
#
loop_
_entity.id
_entity.type
_entity.pdbx_description
1 polymer ?
#
loop_
_entity_poly.entity_id
_entity_poly.type
_entity_poly.pdbx_seq_one_letter_code
_entity_poly.pdbx_strand_id
1 'polypeptide(L)'
;MTGLSNYFRTRAALVTGTVDAIVEREMSEVGVLAPTSAEDLVDALCGLIDYTNVANRTVTAARLVLFLEASHDPALREALARGRAAMEASAVSAFHRLGARDPQTAATAVMACAEGLILHRIARHDTADPRPTFELVVRAAVS
;
A
#
# COMPACT_ATOMS: atom_id res chain seq x y z
N MET A 1 -3.89 -39.98 11.32
CA MET A 1 -3.16 -39.03 10.44
C MET A 1 -3.98 -37.75 10.14
N THR A 2 -4.81 -37.27 11.08
CA THR A 2 -5.82 -36.21 10.86
C THR A 2 -5.58 -34.91 11.64
N GLY A 3 -4.71 -34.91 12.67
CA GLY A 3 -4.45 -33.73 13.50
C GLY A 3 -3.64 -32.63 12.81
N LEU A 4 -2.64 -32.99 12.00
CA LEU A 4 -1.79 -32.03 11.29
C LEU A 4 -2.58 -31.28 10.21
N SER A 5 -3.38 -31.97 9.40
CA SER A 5 -4.21 -31.34 8.34
C SER A 5 -5.22 -30.34 8.89
N ASN A 6 -5.85 -30.63 10.04
CA ASN A 6 -6.81 -29.71 10.65
C ASN A 6 -6.11 -28.48 11.27
N TYR A 7 -4.94 -28.68 11.87
CA TYR A 7 -4.10 -27.60 12.41
C TYR A 7 -3.59 -26.65 11.32
N PHE A 8 -3.15 -27.16 10.18
CA PHE A 8 -2.70 -26.31 9.06
C PHE A 8 -3.86 -25.52 8.43
N ARG A 9 -5.08 -26.09 8.40
CA ARG A 9 -6.27 -25.41 7.89
C ARG A 9 -6.72 -24.25 8.79
N THR A 10 -6.73 -24.45 10.11
CA THR A 10 -7.06 -23.37 11.06
C THR A 10 -5.99 -22.29 11.09
N ARG A 11 -4.71 -22.66 10.96
CA ARG A 11 -3.62 -21.69 10.83
C ARG A 11 -3.75 -20.85 9.56
N ALA A 12 -4.04 -21.46 8.41
CA ALA A 12 -4.26 -20.73 7.16
C ALA A 12 -5.45 -19.76 7.28
N ALA A 13 -6.58 -20.21 7.84
CA ALA A 13 -7.75 -19.36 8.06
C ALA A 13 -7.45 -18.17 8.98
N LEU A 14 -6.67 -18.37 10.04
CA LEU A 14 -6.25 -17.29 10.94
C LEU A 14 -5.35 -16.26 10.24
N VAL A 15 -4.41 -16.72 9.40
CA VAL A 15 -3.52 -15.81 8.64
C VAL A 15 -4.32 -14.99 7.63
N THR A 16 -5.21 -15.63 6.85
CA THR A 16 -6.06 -14.91 5.90
C THR A 16 -6.99 -13.92 6.61
N GLY A 17 -7.64 -14.32 7.71
CA GLY A 17 -8.50 -13.40 8.48
C GLY A 17 -7.72 -12.24 9.11
N THR A 18 -6.46 -12.46 9.49
CA THR A 18 -5.58 -11.37 9.97
C THR A 18 -5.24 -10.40 8.87
N VAL A 19 -4.97 -10.89 7.65
CA VAL A 19 -4.70 -10.05 6.47
C VAL A 19 -5.90 -9.19 6.13
N ASP A 20 -7.10 -9.79 6.10
CA ASP A 20 -8.33 -9.06 5.80
C ASP A 20 -8.56 -7.94 6.83
N ALA A 21 -8.34 -8.21 8.12
CA ALA A 21 -8.46 -7.20 9.17
C ALA A 21 -7.39 -6.08 9.09
N ILE A 22 -6.14 -6.43 8.74
CA ILE A 22 -5.07 -5.45 8.52
C ILE A 22 -5.41 -4.54 7.34
N VAL A 23 -5.83 -5.13 6.23
CA VAL A 23 -6.23 -4.42 5.01
C VAL A 23 -7.41 -3.50 5.28
N GLU A 24 -8.47 -4.01 5.93
CA GLU A 24 -9.67 -3.22 6.22
C GLU A 24 -9.33 -1.98 7.05
N ARG A 25 -8.49 -2.16 8.08
CA ARG A 25 -8.00 -1.06 8.92
C ARG A 25 -7.19 -0.04 8.15
N GLU A 26 -6.29 -0.48 7.27
CA GLU A 26 -5.52 0.45 6.45
C GLU A 26 -6.42 1.21 5.45
N MET A 27 -7.37 0.53 4.81
CA MET A 27 -8.27 1.16 3.84
C MET A 27 -9.24 2.15 4.48
N SER A 28 -9.74 1.89 5.70
CA SER A 28 -10.63 2.83 6.40
C SER A 28 -9.97 4.16 6.73
N GLU A 29 -8.63 4.16 6.83
CA GLU A 29 -7.85 5.30 7.32
C GLU A 29 -7.19 6.09 6.18
N VAL A 30 -6.85 5.44 5.06
CA VAL A 30 -6.20 6.07 3.91
C VAL A 30 -7.17 6.91 3.08
N GLY A 31 -8.49 6.69 3.19
CA GLY A 31 -9.51 7.50 2.52
C GLY A 31 -9.41 7.50 0.99
N VAL A 32 -10.28 8.29 0.34
CA VAL A 32 -10.27 8.45 -1.12
C VAL A 32 -9.32 9.59 -1.51
N LEU A 33 -8.37 9.34 -2.41
CA LEU A 33 -7.47 10.36 -2.94
C LEU A 33 -8.20 11.21 -3.96
N ALA A 34 -8.66 12.40 -3.60
CA ALA A 34 -9.34 13.33 -4.51
C ALA A 34 -8.58 14.66 -4.66
N PRO A 35 -7.33 14.65 -5.17
CA PRO A 35 -6.53 15.86 -5.33
C PRO A 35 -7.15 16.80 -6.39
N THR A 36 -6.98 18.11 -6.21
CA THR A 36 -7.36 19.13 -7.21
C THR A 36 -6.15 19.63 -8.01
N SER A 37 -4.94 19.34 -7.55
CA SER A 37 -3.68 19.68 -8.20
C SER A 37 -2.63 18.57 -8.02
N ALA A 38 -1.52 18.65 -8.77
CA ALA A 38 -0.38 17.76 -8.59
C ALA A 38 0.29 17.95 -7.22
N GLU A 39 0.31 19.19 -6.71
CA GLU A 39 0.83 19.53 -5.39
C GLU A 39 -0.02 18.90 -4.28
N ASP A 40 -1.35 18.96 -4.38
CA ASP A 40 -2.28 18.32 -3.45
C ASP A 40 -2.05 16.79 -3.37
N LEU A 41 -1.76 16.16 -4.51
CA LEU A 41 -1.46 14.73 -4.56
C LEU A 41 -0.14 14.43 -3.85
N VAL A 42 0.90 15.23 -4.08
CA VAL A 42 2.19 15.09 -3.38
C VAL A 42 2.01 15.26 -1.87
N ASP A 43 1.21 16.24 -1.44
CA ASP A 43 0.90 16.47 -0.03
C ASP A 43 0.19 15.27 0.60
N ALA A 44 -0.84 14.75 -0.07
CA ALA A 44 -1.57 13.57 0.38
C ALA A 44 -0.66 12.33 0.49
N LEU A 45 0.25 12.14 -0.47
CA LEU A 45 1.22 11.05 -0.46
C LEU A 45 2.25 11.20 0.66
N CYS A 46 2.75 12.40 0.93
CA CYS A 46 3.63 12.66 2.07
C CYS A 46 2.92 12.35 3.39
N GLY A 47 1.68 12.81 3.54
CA GLY A 47 0.85 12.53 4.72
C GLY A 47 0.62 11.03 4.92
N LEU A 48 0.42 10.26 3.84
CA LEU A 48 0.33 8.81 3.90
C LEU A 48 1.62 8.17 4.44
N ILE A 49 2.79 8.63 4.00
CA ILE A 49 4.07 8.14 4.53
C ILE A 49 4.19 8.45 6.03
N ASP A 50 3.79 9.63 6.48
CA ASP A 50 3.86 9.96 7.91
C ASP A 50 2.88 9.13 8.74
N TYR A 51 1.64 8.96 8.27
CA TYR A 51 0.64 8.10 8.90
C TYR A 51 1.13 6.66 9.07
N THR A 52 1.63 6.08 7.98
CA THR A 52 2.09 4.68 7.94
C THR A 52 3.32 4.42 8.80
N ASN A 53 4.11 5.46 9.11
CA ASN A 53 5.35 5.35 9.88
C ASN A 53 5.22 5.78 11.35
N VAL A 54 4.17 6.55 11.70
CA VAL A 54 3.93 7.00 13.07
C VAL A 54 2.71 6.29 13.66
N ALA A 55 1.51 6.61 13.18
CA ALA A 55 0.26 6.15 13.79
C ALA A 55 -0.03 4.67 13.50
N ASN A 56 0.26 4.21 12.28
CA ASN A 56 -0.08 2.86 11.84
C ASN A 56 1.14 1.92 11.74
N ARG A 57 2.29 2.34 12.27
CA ARG A 57 3.61 1.70 12.07
C ARG A 57 3.61 0.18 12.29
N THR A 58 3.02 -0.29 13.38
CA THR A 58 3.00 -1.72 13.73
C THR A 58 2.18 -2.54 12.73
N VAL A 59 1.02 -2.02 12.32
CA VAL A 59 0.13 -2.68 11.36
C VAL A 59 0.79 -2.71 9.98
N THR A 60 1.35 -1.58 9.55
CA THR A 60 2.11 -1.48 8.30
C THR A 60 3.29 -2.47 8.28
N ALA A 61 4.04 -2.59 9.38
CA ALA A 61 5.15 -3.54 9.48
C ALA A 61 4.68 -5.01 9.39
N ALA A 62 3.56 -5.35 10.04
CA ALA A 62 2.96 -6.67 9.91
C ALA A 62 2.53 -6.96 8.46
N ARG A 63 1.94 -5.99 7.76
CA ARG A 63 1.61 -6.12 6.34
C ARG A 63 2.85 -6.36 5.47
N LEU A 64 3.95 -5.65 5.72
CA LEU A 64 5.19 -5.85 4.96
C LEU A 64 5.78 -7.26 5.13
N VAL A 65 5.71 -7.81 6.35
CA VAL A 65 6.10 -9.22 6.60
C VAL A 65 5.21 -10.16 5.79
N LEU A 66 3.89 -10.00 5.88
CA LEU A 66 2.93 -10.82 5.13
C LEU A 66 3.09 -10.69 3.61
N PHE A 67 3.44 -9.51 3.12
CA PHE A 67 3.71 -9.25 1.71
C PHE A 67 4.90 -10.05 1.19
N LEU A 68 5.99 -10.14 1.97
CA LEU A 68 7.13 -11.00 1.61
C LEU A 68 6.76 -12.48 1.68
N GLU A 69 6.03 -12.91 2.71
CA GLU A 69 5.55 -14.31 2.83
C GLU A 69 4.65 -14.73 1.66
N ALA A 70 3.84 -13.81 1.12
CA ALA A 70 2.95 -14.05 -0.01
C ALA A 70 3.67 -14.54 -1.28
N SER A 71 4.98 -14.31 -1.39
CA SER A 71 5.81 -14.87 -2.47
C SER A 71 5.79 -16.40 -2.52
N HIS A 72 5.52 -17.06 -1.38
CA HIS A 72 5.45 -18.51 -1.23
C HIS A 72 4.02 -19.05 -1.00
N ASP A 73 3.04 -18.18 -0.76
CA ASP A 73 1.65 -18.55 -0.45
C ASP A 73 0.66 -17.84 -1.39
N PRO A 74 0.07 -18.55 -2.38
CA PRO A 74 -0.89 -17.98 -3.32
C PRO A 74 -2.16 -17.42 -2.66
N ALA A 75 -2.66 -18.07 -1.60
CA ALA A 75 -3.89 -17.63 -0.93
C ALA A 75 -3.66 -16.31 -0.18
N LEU A 76 -2.49 -16.18 0.45
CA LEU A 76 -2.05 -14.94 1.09
C LEU A 76 -1.88 -13.81 0.07
N ARG A 77 -1.30 -14.13 -1.10
CA ARG A 77 -1.12 -13.19 -2.21
C ARG A 77 -2.44 -12.66 -2.74
N GLU A 78 -3.43 -13.54 -2.94
CA GLU A 78 -4.77 -13.15 -3.36
C GLU A 78 -5.47 -12.26 -2.33
N ALA A 79 -5.34 -12.57 -1.03
CA ALA A 79 -5.92 -11.75 0.04
C ALA A 79 -5.33 -10.33 0.06
N LEU A 80 -4.00 -10.21 0.01
CA LEU A 80 -3.33 -8.91 -0.07
C LEU A 80 -3.68 -8.15 -1.36
N ALA A 81 -3.79 -8.83 -2.50
CA ALA A 81 -4.16 -8.20 -3.77
C ALA A 81 -5.59 -7.62 -3.72
N ARG A 82 -6.55 -8.34 -3.14
CA ARG A 82 -7.92 -7.82 -2.95
C ARG A 82 -7.92 -6.55 -2.11
N GLY A 83 -7.13 -6.52 -1.05
CA GLY A 83 -6.97 -5.34 -0.21
C GLY A 83 -6.35 -4.14 -0.92
N ARG A 84 -5.38 -4.41 -1.80
CA ARG A 84 -4.68 -3.38 -2.56
C ARG A 84 -5.54 -2.73 -3.64
N ALA A 85 -6.52 -3.46 -4.18
CA ALA A 85 -7.31 -3.04 -5.33
C ALA A 85 -8.05 -1.70 -5.12
N ALA A 86 -8.57 -1.44 -3.92
CA ALA A 86 -9.24 -0.18 -3.61
C ALA A 86 -8.28 1.02 -3.63
N MET A 87 -7.07 0.84 -3.09
CA MET A 87 -6.02 1.86 -3.11
C MET A 87 -5.50 2.11 -4.52
N GLU A 88 -5.35 1.06 -5.32
CA GLU A 88 -5.01 1.16 -6.74
C GLU A 88 -6.07 1.95 -7.50
N ALA A 89 -7.35 1.60 -7.35
CA ALA A 89 -8.46 2.31 -7.99
C ALA A 89 -8.51 3.79 -7.59
N SER A 90 -8.27 4.09 -6.32
CA SER A 90 -8.18 5.47 -5.79
C SER A 90 -7.03 6.25 -6.45
N ALA A 91 -5.84 5.66 -6.55
CA ALA A 91 -4.68 6.26 -7.21
C ALA A 91 -4.89 6.46 -8.71
N VAL A 92 -5.45 5.47 -9.42
CA VAL A 92 -5.82 5.58 -10.85
C VAL A 92 -6.80 6.74 -11.05
N SER A 93 -7.82 6.83 -10.20
CA SER A 93 -8.81 7.91 -10.24
C SER A 93 -8.18 9.28 -10.02
N ALA A 94 -7.19 9.39 -9.12
CA ALA A 94 -6.45 10.61 -8.87
C ALA A 94 -5.65 11.06 -10.11
N PHE A 95 -4.87 10.16 -10.73
CA PHE A 95 -4.12 10.49 -11.94
C PHE A 95 -5.01 10.78 -13.15
N HIS A 96 -6.15 10.11 -13.26
CA HIS A 96 -7.14 10.44 -14.29
C HIS A 96 -7.66 11.87 -14.12
N ARG A 97 -8.00 12.30 -12.88
CA ARG A 97 -8.42 13.69 -12.61
C ARG A 97 -7.36 14.72 -12.97
N LEU A 98 -6.09 14.40 -12.77
CA LEU A 98 -4.97 15.28 -13.07
C LEU A 98 -4.55 15.26 -14.55
N GLY A 99 -5.25 14.50 -15.41
CA GLY A 99 -5.00 14.48 -16.85
C GLY A 99 -3.80 13.62 -17.28
N ALA A 100 -3.37 12.65 -16.47
CA ALA A 100 -2.30 11.73 -16.84
C ALA A 100 -2.63 10.98 -18.14
N ARG A 101 -1.64 10.85 -19.03
CA ARG A 101 -1.81 10.14 -20.32
C ARG A 101 -2.07 8.64 -20.13
N ASP A 102 -1.46 8.06 -19.09
CA ASP A 102 -1.65 6.66 -18.68
C ASP A 102 -1.83 6.60 -17.15
N PRO A 103 -3.07 6.78 -16.65
CA PRO A 103 -3.35 6.79 -15.22
C PRO A 103 -2.99 5.47 -14.50
N GLN A 104 -3.08 4.34 -15.19
CA GLN A 104 -2.77 3.01 -14.65
C GLN A 104 -1.27 2.85 -14.39
N THR A 105 -0.45 3.21 -15.37
CA THR A 105 1.01 3.20 -15.20
C THR A 105 1.45 4.21 -14.15
N ALA A 106 0.84 5.39 -14.12
CA ALA A 106 1.11 6.41 -13.12
C ALA A 106 0.79 5.93 -11.68
N ALA A 107 -0.37 5.32 -11.49
CA ALA A 107 -0.78 4.74 -10.21
C ALA A 107 0.16 3.62 -9.77
N THR A 108 0.54 2.74 -10.68
CA THR A 108 1.51 1.66 -10.42
C THR A 108 2.85 2.23 -9.95
N ALA A 109 3.37 3.24 -10.66
CA ALA A 109 4.64 3.87 -10.34
C ALA A 109 4.62 4.54 -8.96
N VAL A 110 3.59 5.36 -8.66
CA VAL A 110 3.51 6.05 -7.37
C VAL A 110 3.35 5.08 -6.21
N MET A 111 2.55 4.02 -6.40
CA MET A 111 2.33 3.00 -5.38
C MET A 111 3.61 2.20 -5.11
N ALA A 112 4.39 1.89 -6.13
CA ALA A 112 5.69 1.23 -5.97
C ALA A 112 6.69 2.13 -5.22
N CYS A 113 6.75 3.43 -5.55
CA CYS A 113 7.55 4.40 -4.82
C CYS A 113 7.14 4.49 -3.34
N ALA A 114 5.83 4.62 -3.07
CA ALA A 114 5.30 4.69 -1.72
C ALA A 114 5.65 3.43 -0.91
N GLU A 115 5.47 2.23 -1.48
CA GLU A 115 5.81 0.97 -0.82
C GLU A 115 7.31 0.90 -0.46
N GLY A 116 8.19 1.30 -1.38
CA GLY A 116 9.63 1.34 -1.15
C GLY A 116 10.03 2.32 -0.04
N LEU A 117 9.43 3.51 -0.02
CA LEU A 117 9.65 4.50 1.03
C LEU A 117 9.17 3.98 2.40
N ILE A 118 7.97 3.41 2.47
CA ILE A 118 7.44 2.80 3.69
C ILE A 118 8.37 1.69 4.19
N LEU A 119 8.82 0.80 3.30
CA LEU A 119 9.77 -0.27 3.63
C LEU A 119 11.06 0.29 4.22
N HIS A 120 11.68 1.29 3.60
CA HIS A 120 12.93 1.87 4.09
C HIS A 120 12.77 2.60 5.42
N ARG A 121 11.70 3.39 5.59
CA ARG A 121 11.41 4.03 6.88
C ARG A 121 11.19 2.99 7.99
N ILE A 122 10.44 1.92 7.71
CA ILE A 122 10.14 0.87 8.69
C ILE A 122 11.37 0.01 9.03
N ALA A 123 12.08 -0.49 8.01
CA ALA A 123 13.13 -1.49 8.19
C ALA A 123 14.51 -0.89 8.46
N ARG A 124 14.77 0.34 7.99
CA ARG A 124 16.07 1.01 8.08
C ARG A 124 16.05 2.25 8.95
N HIS A 125 14.90 2.63 9.51
CA HIS A 125 14.71 3.90 10.20
C HIS A 125 15.11 5.10 9.33
N ASP A 126 14.89 5.00 8.03
CA ASP A 126 15.17 6.10 7.10
C ASP A 126 14.27 7.30 7.43
N THR A 127 14.88 8.48 7.53
CA THR A 127 14.19 9.75 7.81
C THR A 127 14.27 10.71 6.63
N ALA A 128 14.66 10.24 5.45
CA ALA A 128 14.67 11.06 4.24
C ALA A 128 13.28 11.64 3.95
N ASP A 129 13.30 12.86 3.40
CA ASP A 129 12.10 13.54 2.91
C ASP A 129 11.57 12.80 1.67
N PRO A 130 10.30 12.31 1.69
CA PRO A 130 9.72 11.59 0.57
C PRO A 130 9.27 12.54 -0.55
N ARG A 131 9.10 13.83 -0.25
CA ARG A 131 8.53 14.81 -1.18
C ARG A 131 9.26 14.88 -2.52
N PRO A 132 10.61 14.95 -2.59
CA PRO A 132 11.31 14.97 -3.88
C PRO A 132 11.04 13.72 -4.74
N THR A 133 10.85 12.55 -4.12
CA THR A 133 10.51 11.32 -4.83
C THR A 133 9.10 11.39 -5.41
N PHE A 134 8.15 11.90 -4.64
CA PHE A 134 6.77 12.06 -5.10
C PHE A 134 6.62 13.16 -6.16
N GLU A 135 7.28 14.30 -5.99
CA GLU A 135 7.33 15.35 -7.01
C GLU A 135 7.86 14.82 -8.34
N LEU A 136 8.92 14.01 -8.31
CA LEU A 136 9.51 13.42 -9.50
C LEU A 136 8.50 12.51 -10.23
N VAL A 137 7.89 11.55 -9.53
CA VAL A 137 6.98 10.57 -10.16
C VAL A 137 5.66 11.19 -10.57
N VAL A 138 5.09 12.11 -9.77
CA VAL A 138 3.84 12.80 -10.10
C VAL A 138 4.05 13.70 -11.31
N ARG A 139 5.13 14.49 -11.34
CA ARG A 139 5.45 15.34 -12.50
C ARG A 139 5.59 14.53 -13.79
N ALA A 140 6.32 13.41 -13.74
CA ALA A 140 6.51 12.55 -14.91
C ALA A 140 5.21 11.90 -15.41
N ALA A 141 4.22 11.72 -14.53
CA ALA A 141 2.94 11.12 -14.87
C ALA A 141 1.94 12.11 -15.50
N VAL A 142 2.04 13.40 -15.19
CA VAL A 142 1.10 14.45 -15.62
C VAL A 142 1.66 15.39 -16.69
N SER A 143 2.94 15.22 -17.07
CA SER A 143 3.60 15.92 -18.19
C SER A 143 3.30 15.29 -19.54
#